data_AF-A0A7S4CAS0-F1
#
_entry.id   AF-A0A7S4CAS0-F1
#
_cell.length_a   1.000
_cell.length_b   1.000
_cell.length_c   1.000
_cell.angle_alpha   90.00
_cell.angle_beta   90.00
_cell.angle_gamma   90.00
#
_symmetry.space_group_name_H-M   'P 1'
#
loop_
_entity.id
_entity.type
_entity.pdbx_description
1 polymer ?
#
loop_
_entity_poly.entity_id
_entity_poly.type
_entity_poly.pdbx_seq_one_letter_code
_entity_poly.pdbx_strand_id
1 'polypeptide(L)'
;MWTFEDTEQAKLQLLHFEALRERVAGILELKAAENLEEDVAQIMKHLSLVTDSYLVGEQTCYYILDEVGARLCPAELEDAGFRCAVFYDQSQEMAYSLLWPIRDIAEEEAATAVGLPLAVRKRYALPQAMEGLAEAEDAMEYMAALQSVRDSLSARQYDVGTVCRLLALSDCSCFGGQNLRGIAKAASTHMDQSMTADLVRLLLLNEPLQKHRVVELFGPTNFSTLCSLRVLFPLAIDVEADRGLWVSLVQFLPVEDVVVCTDFFQTAGTQRSFDPVLCIGMDSLGLVNATPRRTCARALDVCCGSGIQGIVACSTYAQHVVFVDPNPRAVRFTRFNLLLNGIGADRSEVHCDDLFGALSHAEPFDVILANPASFPNGQGQGCLDVFADGGASGEEILSNLIKAAPLHLSSTGRMHIASNFINVQQYSSKLQEWWSHNANSGPAQCLVAHGIEWDVDTYGKLVHEGLSIEDTQLQRYCQGLQDSGIVSVCNGLLFLGRGGPGPGLQCTVCDMHDKLWQQLCLHNNEAQQIRQDLQNFNVTI
;
A
#
# COMPACT_ATOMS: atom_id res chain seq x y z
N MET A 1 -31.40 10.99 -20.77
CA MET A 1 -29.99 10.60 -20.77
C MET A 1 -29.23 11.87 -20.47
N TRP A 2 -28.60 11.96 -19.30
CA TRP A 2 -27.93 13.19 -18.86
C TRP A 2 -26.48 13.05 -19.28
N THR A 3 -26.16 13.60 -20.44
CA THR A 3 -24.81 13.66 -21.00
C THR A 3 -24.40 15.13 -20.99
N PHE A 4 -23.18 15.42 -20.52
CA PHE A 4 -22.61 16.76 -20.56
C PHE A 4 -21.60 16.82 -21.70
N GLU A 5 -21.84 17.66 -22.70
CA GLU A 5 -20.95 17.73 -23.87
C GLU A 5 -19.66 18.52 -23.57
N ASP A 6 -19.66 19.35 -22.52
CA ASP A 6 -18.51 20.11 -22.03
C ASP A 6 -18.71 20.64 -20.57
N THR A 7 -17.66 21.24 -20.00
CA THR A 7 -17.62 21.83 -18.65
C THR A 7 -18.65 22.94 -18.45
N GLU A 8 -18.96 23.70 -19.50
CA GLU A 8 -19.97 24.76 -19.47
C GLU A 8 -21.39 24.18 -19.49
N GLN A 9 -21.64 23.07 -20.19
CA GLN A 9 -22.89 22.31 -20.11
C GLN A 9 -23.09 21.65 -18.75
N ALA A 10 -22.04 21.07 -18.15
CA ALA A 10 -22.10 20.53 -16.79
C ALA A 10 -22.49 21.61 -15.78
N LYS A 11 -21.85 22.78 -15.89
CA LYS A 11 -22.21 23.97 -15.12
C LYS A 11 -23.66 24.40 -15.38
N LEU A 12 -24.09 24.50 -16.63
CA LEU A 12 -25.46 24.91 -17.00
C LEU A 12 -26.53 23.95 -16.50
N GLN A 13 -26.27 22.64 -16.48
CA GLN A 13 -27.19 21.65 -15.95
C GLN A 13 -27.23 21.64 -14.41
N LEU A 14 -26.09 21.81 -13.72
CA LEU A 14 -26.09 22.02 -12.26
C LEU A 14 -26.80 23.33 -11.86
N LEU A 15 -26.72 24.36 -12.72
CA LEU A 15 -27.51 25.58 -12.58
C LEU A 15 -29.01 25.31 -12.79
N HIS A 16 -29.38 24.47 -13.76
CA HIS A 16 -30.79 24.23 -14.11
C HIS A 16 -31.52 23.19 -13.26
N PHE A 17 -30.81 22.19 -12.73
CA PHE A 17 -31.42 21.04 -12.07
C PHE A 17 -31.02 20.97 -10.60
N GLU A 18 -31.86 21.55 -9.76
CA GLU A 18 -31.67 21.62 -8.30
C GLU A 18 -31.46 20.24 -7.66
N ALA A 19 -32.28 19.24 -8.00
CA ALA A 19 -32.14 17.89 -7.45
C ALA A 19 -30.80 17.22 -7.84
N LEU A 20 -30.24 17.55 -9.00
CA LEU A 20 -28.90 17.08 -9.41
C LEU A 20 -27.82 17.82 -8.62
N ARG A 21 -27.94 19.15 -8.51
CA ARG A 21 -26.99 19.99 -7.76
C ARG A 21 -26.93 19.61 -6.29
N GLU A 22 -28.08 19.51 -5.61
CA GLU A 22 -28.16 19.11 -4.19
C GLU A 22 -27.57 17.71 -3.98
N ARG A 23 -27.81 16.79 -4.93
CA ARG A 23 -27.24 15.44 -4.87
C ARG A 23 -25.72 15.45 -5.00
N VAL A 24 -25.17 16.19 -5.97
CA VAL A 24 -23.72 16.27 -6.16
C VAL A 24 -23.05 17.03 -5.01
N ALA A 25 -23.65 18.12 -4.52
CA ALA A 25 -23.19 18.83 -3.32
C ALA A 25 -23.18 17.93 -2.08
N GLY A 26 -24.23 17.12 -1.90
CA GLY A 26 -24.34 16.16 -0.80
C GLY A 26 -23.29 15.05 -0.89
N ILE A 27 -22.98 14.55 -2.09
CA ILE A 27 -21.89 13.60 -2.31
C ILE A 27 -20.54 14.25 -1.97
N LEU A 28 -20.33 15.52 -2.30
CA LEU A 28 -19.07 16.23 -2.07
C LEU A 28 -18.97 16.91 -0.69
N GLU A 29 -19.96 16.72 0.19
CA GLU A 29 -20.10 17.37 1.51
C GLU A 29 -19.98 18.91 1.47
N LEU A 30 -20.44 19.51 0.38
CA LEU A 30 -20.41 20.95 0.21
C LEU A 30 -21.62 21.56 0.90
N LYS A 31 -21.37 22.58 1.73
CA LYS A 31 -22.45 23.42 2.25
C LYS A 31 -23.00 24.25 1.11
N ALA A 32 -24.33 24.34 1.04
CA ALA A 32 -25.00 25.23 0.10
C ALA A 32 -24.41 26.64 0.21
N ALA A 33 -23.90 27.16 -0.91
CA ALA A 33 -23.39 28.51 -0.98
C ALA A 33 -24.53 29.54 -0.92
N GLU A 34 -24.19 30.81 -0.68
CA GLU A 34 -25.17 31.90 -0.59
C GLU A 34 -25.88 32.15 -1.92
N ASN A 35 -25.27 31.78 -3.04
CA ASN A 35 -25.88 31.86 -4.36
C ASN A 35 -25.55 30.64 -5.23
N LEU A 36 -26.44 30.41 -6.19
CA LEU A 36 -26.44 29.25 -7.07
C LEU A 36 -25.16 29.12 -7.92
N GLU A 37 -24.61 30.22 -8.42
CA GLU A 37 -23.41 30.18 -9.25
C GLU A 37 -22.16 29.78 -8.46
N GLU A 38 -22.08 30.22 -7.21
CA GLU A 38 -21.01 29.88 -6.29
C GLU A 38 -21.12 28.43 -5.81
N ASP A 39 -22.35 27.94 -5.59
CA ASP A 39 -22.63 26.55 -5.23
C ASP A 39 -22.19 25.60 -6.35
N VAL A 40 -22.54 25.94 -7.61
CA VAL A 40 -22.11 25.18 -8.78
C VAL A 40 -20.60 25.30 -9.02
N ALA A 41 -19.99 26.46 -8.82
CA ALA A 41 -18.54 26.62 -8.95
C ALA A 41 -17.78 25.79 -7.90
N GLN A 42 -18.29 25.73 -6.67
CA GLN A 42 -17.74 24.92 -5.60
C GLN A 42 -17.86 23.42 -5.93
N ILE A 43 -19.01 22.98 -6.44
CA ILE A 43 -19.21 21.60 -6.92
C ILE A 43 -18.22 21.26 -8.03
N MET A 44 -18.13 22.09 -9.08
CA MET A 44 -17.25 21.85 -10.22
C MET A 44 -15.78 21.77 -9.82
N LYS A 45 -15.34 22.64 -8.89
CA LYS A 45 -13.99 22.62 -8.33
C LYS A 45 -13.69 21.33 -7.55
N HIS A 46 -14.66 20.79 -6.81
CA HIS A 46 -14.44 19.57 -6.03
C HIS A 46 -14.56 18.31 -6.90
N LEU A 47 -15.42 18.32 -7.92
CA LEU A 47 -15.48 17.25 -8.92
C LEU A 47 -14.13 17.05 -9.62
N SER A 48 -13.43 18.13 -9.99
CA SER A 48 -12.10 18.03 -10.63
C SER A 48 -11.01 17.44 -9.73
N LEU A 49 -11.23 17.39 -8.40
CA LEU A 49 -10.27 16.83 -7.45
C LEU A 49 -10.44 15.32 -7.26
N VAL A 50 -11.53 14.74 -7.77
CA VAL A 50 -11.89 13.31 -7.58
C VAL A 50 -12.07 12.57 -8.92
N THR A 51 -11.40 13.06 -9.98
CA THR A 51 -11.45 12.51 -11.35
C THR A 51 -10.07 12.01 -11.79
N ASP A 52 -9.99 10.85 -12.45
CA ASP A 52 -8.75 10.22 -12.97
C ASP A 52 -8.94 9.73 -14.42
N SER A 53 -7.86 9.26 -15.09
CA SER A 53 -7.76 9.08 -16.54
C SER A 53 -7.01 7.83 -17.04
N TYR A 54 -7.24 7.43 -18.29
CA TYR A 54 -6.62 6.31 -19.00
C TYR A 54 -6.71 6.46 -20.53
N LEU A 55 -5.75 5.95 -21.29
CA LEU A 55 -5.77 6.03 -22.77
C LEU A 55 -6.59 4.90 -23.46
N VAL A 56 -7.31 5.26 -24.52
CA VAL A 56 -7.94 4.38 -25.53
C VAL A 56 -7.47 4.85 -26.93
N GLY A 57 -6.55 4.10 -27.55
CA GLY A 57 -5.90 4.55 -28.78
C GLY A 57 -4.87 5.66 -28.50
N GLU A 58 -4.87 6.74 -29.28
CA GLU A 58 -4.10 7.97 -29.01
C GLU A 58 -4.84 8.94 -28.08
N GLN A 59 -6.03 8.58 -27.59
CA GLN A 59 -6.92 9.49 -26.83
C GLN A 59 -7.00 9.12 -25.35
N THR A 60 -6.98 10.12 -24.46
CA THR A 60 -7.04 9.91 -23.01
C THR A 60 -8.50 9.99 -22.54
N CYS A 61 -9.10 8.91 -22.08
CA CYS A 61 -10.42 8.80 -21.47
C CYS A 61 -10.38 8.99 -19.94
N TYR A 62 -11.39 9.58 -19.32
CA TYR A 62 -11.45 9.87 -17.89
C TYR A 62 -12.69 9.22 -17.26
N TYR A 63 -12.75 9.14 -15.95
CA TYR A 63 -13.91 8.65 -15.21
C TYR A 63 -13.95 9.30 -13.82
N ILE A 64 -15.11 9.25 -13.16
CA ILE A 64 -15.17 9.45 -11.71
C ILE A 64 -14.85 8.09 -11.08
N LEU A 65 -13.56 7.82 -10.89
CA LEU A 65 -13.11 6.81 -9.95
C LEU A 65 -12.93 7.54 -8.63
N ASP A 66 -13.65 7.04 -7.65
CA ASP A 66 -13.19 6.97 -6.27
C ASP A 66 -11.66 6.78 -6.18
N GLU A 67 -11.00 7.51 -5.26
CA GLU A 67 -9.54 7.47 -4.91
C GLU A 67 -8.98 6.06 -4.60
N VAL A 68 -9.76 5.01 -4.82
CA VAL A 68 -9.56 3.63 -4.39
C VAL A 68 -9.58 2.64 -5.57
N GLY A 69 -9.73 3.10 -6.82
CA GLY A 69 -9.46 2.28 -8.00
C GLY A 69 -10.49 1.17 -8.28
N ALA A 70 -11.71 1.27 -7.71
CA ALA A 70 -12.74 0.25 -7.90
C ALA A 70 -13.30 0.24 -9.33
N ARG A 71 -12.98 -0.78 -10.12
CA ARG A 71 -13.29 -0.82 -11.56
C ARG A 71 -14.65 -1.45 -11.83
N LEU A 72 -15.61 -0.69 -12.33
CA LEU A 72 -16.95 -1.17 -12.69
C LEU A 72 -17.06 -1.55 -14.18
N CYS A 73 -17.57 -2.74 -14.50
CA CYS A 73 -17.84 -3.14 -15.88
C CYS A 73 -19.30 -2.87 -16.30
N PRO A 74 -19.59 -2.46 -17.55
CA PRO A 74 -20.95 -2.18 -18.03
C PRO A 74 -21.96 -3.33 -17.85
N ALA A 75 -21.53 -4.57 -18.05
CA ALA A 75 -22.38 -5.75 -17.84
C ALA A 75 -22.78 -5.93 -16.37
N GLU A 76 -21.89 -5.61 -15.43
CA GLU A 76 -22.16 -5.72 -13.99
C GLU A 76 -23.17 -4.67 -13.53
N LEU A 77 -23.19 -3.51 -14.19
CA LEU A 77 -24.10 -2.40 -13.90
C LEU A 77 -25.54 -2.69 -14.35
N GLU A 78 -25.71 -3.32 -15.52
CA GLU A 78 -27.03 -3.72 -16.04
C GLU A 78 -27.70 -4.75 -15.12
N ASP A 79 -26.95 -5.76 -14.65
CA ASP A 79 -27.44 -6.79 -13.73
C ASP A 79 -27.59 -6.30 -12.29
N ALA A 80 -26.78 -5.32 -11.86
CA ALA A 80 -26.85 -4.72 -10.53
C ALA A 80 -28.04 -3.78 -10.32
N GLY A 81 -28.77 -3.43 -11.38
CA GLY A 81 -29.85 -2.45 -11.28
C GLY A 81 -29.37 -1.00 -11.30
N PHE A 82 -28.31 -0.66 -12.06
CA PHE A 82 -27.75 0.70 -12.17
C PHE A 82 -27.70 1.21 -13.63
N ARG A 83 -27.79 2.53 -13.83
CA ARG A 83 -27.48 3.20 -15.10
C ARG A 83 -26.13 3.90 -15.00
N CYS A 84 -25.43 3.92 -16.14
CA CYS A 84 -24.23 4.70 -16.36
C CYS A 84 -24.50 5.73 -17.46
N ALA A 85 -24.10 6.99 -17.27
CA ALA A 85 -23.96 7.95 -18.36
C ALA A 85 -22.48 8.15 -18.64
N VAL A 86 -22.10 7.91 -19.90
CA VAL A 86 -20.79 8.27 -20.42
C VAL A 86 -20.91 9.63 -21.12
N PHE A 87 -20.01 10.56 -20.86
CA PHE A 87 -20.00 11.85 -21.54
C PHE A 87 -18.61 12.21 -22.05
N TYR A 88 -18.52 12.97 -23.14
CA TYR A 88 -17.29 13.18 -23.89
C TYR A 88 -16.98 14.67 -24.05
N ASP A 89 -15.83 15.13 -23.56
CA ASP A 89 -15.34 16.51 -23.68
C ASP A 89 -14.43 16.63 -24.91
N GLN A 90 -14.96 17.23 -25.98
CA GLN A 90 -14.21 17.43 -27.23
C GLN A 90 -13.04 18.41 -27.12
N SER A 91 -13.03 19.32 -26.16
CA SER A 91 -11.97 20.32 -26.01
C SER A 91 -10.69 19.75 -25.41
N GLN A 92 -10.83 18.64 -24.68
CA GLN A 92 -9.77 17.90 -24.00
C GLN A 92 -9.54 16.49 -24.62
N GLU A 93 -10.41 16.07 -25.55
CA GLU A 93 -10.51 14.68 -26.06
C GLU A 93 -10.86 13.63 -24.97
N MET A 94 -11.68 14.10 -24.03
CA MET A 94 -12.14 13.55 -22.75
C MET A 94 -13.29 12.54 -22.84
N ALA A 95 -13.32 11.41 -22.13
CA ALA A 95 -14.59 10.72 -21.80
C ALA A 95 -14.78 10.69 -20.27
N TYR A 96 -15.99 10.50 -19.73
CA TYR A 96 -16.28 10.45 -18.29
C TYR A 96 -17.47 9.52 -18.03
N SER A 97 -17.61 8.97 -16.81
CA SER A 97 -18.73 8.08 -16.43
C SER A 97 -19.39 8.48 -15.09
N LEU A 98 -20.71 8.58 -15.07
CA LEU A 98 -21.56 8.84 -13.89
C LEU A 98 -22.50 7.66 -13.63
N LEU A 99 -22.62 7.22 -12.37
CA LEU A 99 -23.36 6.01 -11.98
C LEU A 99 -24.53 6.33 -11.03
N TRP A 100 -25.69 5.72 -11.25
CA TRP A 100 -26.84 5.83 -10.34
C TRP A 100 -27.79 4.63 -10.42
N PRO A 101 -28.54 4.29 -9.35
CA PRO A 101 -29.48 3.17 -9.35
C PRO A 101 -30.63 3.36 -10.37
N ILE A 102 -31.07 2.28 -11.01
CA ILE A 102 -32.24 2.23 -11.90
C ILE A 102 -33.51 2.34 -11.02
N ARG A 103 -34.04 3.55 -10.90
CA ARG A 103 -35.48 3.78 -10.75
C ARG A 103 -35.89 4.91 -11.69
N ASP A 104 -37.13 4.86 -12.19
CA ASP A 104 -37.72 6.00 -12.90
C ASP A 104 -37.79 7.19 -11.93
N ILE A 105 -36.94 8.20 -12.16
CA ILE A 105 -36.90 9.47 -11.39
C ILE A 105 -38.20 10.29 -11.62
N ALA A 106 -39.20 9.73 -12.30
CA ALA A 106 -40.45 10.38 -12.64
C ALA A 106 -41.49 10.37 -11.51
N GLU A 107 -41.30 9.59 -10.44
CA GLU A 107 -42.18 9.62 -9.26
C GLU A 107 -41.34 9.92 -8.02
N GLU A 108 -41.90 10.68 -7.08
CA GLU A 108 -41.27 11.32 -5.91
C GLU A 108 -40.71 10.32 -4.85
N GLU A 109 -40.02 9.26 -5.27
CA GLU A 109 -39.41 8.26 -4.37
C GLU A 109 -37.94 8.58 -4.07
N ALA A 110 -37.59 8.53 -2.79
CA ALA A 110 -36.24 8.75 -2.30
C ALA A 110 -35.35 7.52 -2.56
N ALA A 111 -34.45 7.60 -3.55
CA ALA A 111 -33.29 6.73 -3.61
C ALA A 111 -32.27 7.18 -2.55
N THR A 112 -32.22 6.51 -1.40
CA THR A 112 -31.13 6.72 -0.44
C THR A 112 -29.86 6.06 -0.96
N ALA A 113 -28.94 6.86 -1.51
CA ALA A 113 -27.54 6.48 -1.49
C ALA A 113 -27.10 6.49 -0.01
N VAL A 114 -27.32 5.38 0.69
CA VAL A 114 -26.83 5.23 2.06
C VAL A 114 -25.32 5.08 1.96
N GLY A 115 -24.62 6.21 1.93
CA GLY A 115 -23.19 6.12 1.93
C GLY A 115 -22.34 7.35 1.63
N LEU A 116 -21.53 7.73 2.64
CA LEU A 116 -20.37 8.63 2.56
C LEU A 116 -19.45 8.36 1.32
N PRO A 117 -18.66 9.33 0.85
CA PRO A 117 -17.63 9.12 -0.19
C PRO A 117 -16.60 8.06 0.24
N LEU A 118 -16.19 7.15 -0.66
CA LEU A 118 -15.26 6.05 -0.33
C LEU A 118 -13.88 6.51 0.18
N ALA A 119 -13.39 7.66 -0.29
CA ALA A 119 -12.17 8.31 0.19
C ALA A 119 -12.16 8.55 1.72
N VAL A 120 -13.28 9.03 2.28
CA VAL A 120 -13.44 9.27 3.74
C VAL A 120 -13.53 7.94 4.51
N ARG A 121 -13.86 6.83 3.85
CA ARG A 121 -14.16 5.54 4.48
C ARG A 121 -12.96 4.66 4.78
N LYS A 122 -11.84 4.83 4.06
CA LYS A 122 -10.56 4.15 4.37
C LYS A 122 -10.09 4.42 5.81
N ARG A 123 -10.45 5.57 6.38
CA ARG A 123 -10.24 5.90 7.81
C ARG A 123 -10.87 4.89 8.76
N TYR A 124 -11.99 4.28 8.36
CA TYR A 124 -12.78 3.38 9.18
C TYR A 124 -12.58 1.90 8.83
N ALA A 125 -11.83 1.58 7.75
CA ALA A 125 -11.35 0.22 7.49
C ALA A 125 -10.43 -0.21 8.64
N LEU A 126 -10.67 -1.40 9.20
CA LEU A 126 -10.05 -1.84 10.45
C LEU A 126 -10.27 -0.79 11.55
N PRO A 127 -11.50 -0.70 12.11
CA PRO A 127 -11.90 0.40 13.00
C PRO A 127 -11.01 0.46 14.25
N GLN A 128 -10.99 1.59 14.95
CA GLN A 128 -10.23 1.76 16.21
C GLN A 128 -10.47 0.64 17.24
N ALA A 129 -11.61 -0.05 17.21
CA ALA A 129 -11.85 -1.25 18.01
C ALA A 129 -10.77 -2.34 17.83
N MET A 130 -10.08 -2.37 16.68
CA MET A 130 -8.92 -3.23 16.40
C MET A 130 -7.67 -2.89 17.25
N GLU A 131 -7.60 -1.71 17.87
CA GLU A 131 -6.45 -1.29 18.70
C GLU A 131 -6.35 -2.05 20.02
N GLY A 132 -7.45 -2.60 20.54
CA GLY A 132 -7.47 -3.44 21.75
C GLY A 132 -7.65 -4.93 21.46
N LEU A 133 -7.72 -5.33 20.20
CA LEU A 133 -8.25 -6.64 19.80
C LEU A 133 -7.29 -7.81 20.05
N ALA A 134 -5.99 -7.54 20.19
CA ALA A 134 -5.04 -8.55 20.66
C ALA A 134 -5.10 -8.78 22.18
N GLU A 135 -5.72 -7.86 22.94
CA GLU A 135 -5.79 -7.86 24.41
C GLU A 135 -7.21 -8.15 24.93
N ALA A 136 -8.19 -8.28 24.04
CA ALA A 136 -9.60 -8.51 24.38
C ALA A 136 -9.94 -10.01 24.52
N GLU A 137 -10.94 -10.35 25.34
CA GLU A 137 -11.48 -11.73 25.43
C GLU A 137 -11.97 -12.25 24.07
N ASP A 138 -12.37 -11.36 23.17
CA ASP A 138 -12.85 -11.66 21.81
C ASP A 138 -11.73 -11.98 20.81
N ALA A 139 -10.44 -11.81 21.16
CA ALA A 139 -9.30 -12.01 20.27
C ALA A 139 -9.29 -13.42 19.64
N MET A 140 -9.66 -14.43 20.43
CA MET A 140 -9.75 -15.81 19.98
C MET A 140 -10.88 -16.04 18.97
N GLU A 141 -12.02 -15.37 19.14
CA GLU A 141 -13.16 -15.49 18.22
C GLU A 141 -12.83 -14.84 16.88
N TYR A 142 -12.25 -13.63 16.91
CA TYR A 142 -11.77 -12.96 15.70
C TYR A 142 -10.64 -13.72 15.02
N MET A 143 -9.71 -14.31 15.77
CA MET A 143 -8.66 -15.17 15.22
C MET A 143 -9.28 -16.36 14.47
N ALA A 144 -10.22 -17.07 15.09
CA ALA A 144 -10.89 -18.21 14.45
C ALA A 144 -11.66 -17.79 13.19
N ALA A 145 -12.35 -16.64 13.22
CA ALA A 145 -13.08 -16.11 12.08
C ALA A 145 -12.14 -15.70 10.93
N LEU A 146 -11.05 -15.00 11.22
CA LEU A 146 -10.07 -14.59 10.21
C LEU A 146 -9.25 -15.77 9.67
N GLN A 147 -8.93 -16.76 10.51
CA GLN A 147 -8.38 -18.03 10.05
C GLN A 147 -9.35 -18.74 9.09
N SER A 148 -10.65 -18.75 9.38
CA SER A 148 -11.66 -19.30 8.46
C SER A 148 -11.75 -18.53 7.12
N VAL A 149 -11.53 -17.21 7.14
CA VAL A 149 -11.37 -16.41 5.91
C VAL A 149 -10.15 -16.89 5.14
N ARG A 150 -8.98 -17.03 5.79
CA ARG A 150 -7.75 -17.55 5.16
C ARG A 150 -7.95 -18.97 4.60
N ASP A 151 -8.60 -19.86 5.33
CA ASP A 151 -8.92 -21.21 4.87
C ASP A 151 -9.79 -21.17 3.61
N SER A 152 -10.73 -20.21 3.52
CA SER A 152 -11.56 -20.01 2.33
C SER A 152 -10.74 -19.55 1.12
N LEU A 153 -9.69 -18.76 1.34
CA LEU A 153 -8.72 -18.35 0.31
C LEU A 153 -7.87 -19.55 -0.14
N SER A 154 -7.30 -20.29 0.81
CA SER A 154 -6.46 -21.47 0.54
C SER A 154 -7.23 -22.59 -0.16
N ALA A 155 -8.48 -22.86 0.25
CA ALA A 155 -9.35 -23.86 -0.39
C ALA A 155 -9.63 -23.56 -1.87
N ARG A 156 -9.51 -22.28 -2.27
CA ARG A 156 -9.69 -21.80 -3.64
C ARG A 156 -8.36 -21.51 -4.35
N GLN A 157 -7.24 -21.97 -3.79
CA GLN A 157 -5.89 -21.77 -4.35
C GLN A 157 -5.56 -20.29 -4.59
N TYR A 158 -5.97 -19.41 -3.67
CA TYR A 158 -5.54 -18.02 -3.70
C TYR A 158 -4.08 -17.92 -3.19
N ASP A 159 -3.16 -18.31 -4.07
CA ASP A 159 -1.70 -18.35 -3.83
C ASP A 159 -0.95 -17.60 -4.94
N VAL A 160 0.33 -17.28 -4.72
CA VAL A 160 1.17 -16.52 -5.66
C VAL A 160 1.13 -17.14 -7.06
N GLY A 161 1.30 -18.47 -7.16
CA GLY A 161 1.39 -19.14 -8.46
C GLY A 161 0.09 -19.09 -9.23
N THR A 162 -1.04 -19.29 -8.56
CA THR A 162 -2.37 -19.25 -9.18
C THR A 162 -2.77 -17.85 -9.60
N VAL A 163 -2.52 -16.85 -8.74
CA VAL A 163 -2.76 -15.44 -9.08
C VAL A 163 -1.92 -15.01 -10.27
N CYS A 164 -0.61 -15.33 -10.28
CA CYS A 164 0.26 -15.03 -11.41
C CYS A 164 -0.23 -15.67 -12.71
N ARG A 165 -0.67 -16.94 -12.68
CA ARG A 165 -1.22 -17.60 -13.88
C ARG A 165 -2.48 -16.92 -14.40
N LEU A 166 -3.41 -16.53 -13.51
CA LEU A 166 -4.65 -15.84 -13.89
C LEU A 166 -4.38 -14.46 -14.50
N LEU A 167 -3.36 -13.76 -14.01
CA LEU A 167 -2.97 -12.44 -14.48
C LEU A 167 -1.90 -12.46 -15.59
N ALA A 168 -1.47 -13.64 -16.03
CA ALA A 168 -0.35 -13.83 -16.97
C ALA A 168 0.95 -13.13 -16.55
N LEU A 169 1.30 -13.21 -15.25
CA LEU A 169 2.49 -12.62 -14.66
C LEU A 169 3.60 -13.65 -14.40
N SER A 170 4.85 -13.19 -14.45
CA SER A 170 6.03 -13.98 -14.08
C SER A 170 6.11 -14.23 -12.57
N ASP A 171 5.73 -13.24 -11.77
CA ASP A 171 5.91 -13.22 -10.32
C ASP A 171 5.02 -12.14 -9.65
N CYS A 172 5.10 -12.06 -8.31
CA CYS A 172 4.27 -11.20 -7.48
C CYS A 172 4.76 -9.76 -7.32
N SER A 173 5.89 -9.35 -7.93
CA SER A 173 6.46 -8.00 -7.78
C SER A 173 5.49 -6.89 -8.19
N CYS A 174 4.54 -7.21 -9.07
CA CYS A 174 3.56 -6.27 -9.58
C CYS A 174 2.29 -6.16 -8.72
N PHE A 175 2.11 -6.98 -7.68
CA PHE A 175 0.82 -7.05 -6.97
C PHE A 175 0.45 -5.78 -6.18
N GLY A 176 1.43 -5.01 -5.67
CA GLY A 176 1.16 -3.77 -4.94
C GLY A 176 1.52 -2.49 -5.69
N GLY A 177 1.92 -2.56 -6.96
CA GLY A 177 2.44 -1.42 -7.72
C GLY A 177 1.46 -0.84 -8.73
N GLN A 178 1.78 0.34 -9.26
CA GLN A 178 1.06 1.00 -10.37
C GLN A 178 0.80 0.06 -11.56
N ASN A 179 1.76 -0.82 -11.86
CA ASN A 179 1.69 -1.77 -12.96
C ASN A 179 0.50 -2.74 -12.84
N LEU A 180 0.01 -3.03 -11.62
CA LEU A 180 -1.15 -3.90 -11.44
C LEU A 180 -2.37 -3.35 -12.19
N ARG A 181 -2.54 -2.03 -12.26
CA ARG A 181 -3.68 -1.40 -12.96
C ARG A 181 -3.68 -1.72 -14.46
N GLY A 182 -2.51 -1.64 -15.11
CA GLY A 182 -2.34 -1.99 -16.52
C GLY A 182 -2.53 -3.50 -16.77
N ILE A 183 -2.01 -4.33 -15.87
CA ILE A 183 -2.15 -5.80 -15.93
C ILE A 183 -3.62 -6.21 -15.74
N ALA A 184 -4.33 -5.62 -14.77
CA ALA A 184 -5.75 -5.86 -14.49
C ALA A 184 -6.62 -5.64 -15.73
N LYS A 185 -6.34 -4.56 -16.49
CA LYS A 185 -7.03 -4.26 -17.75
C LYS A 185 -6.87 -5.40 -18.76
N ALA A 186 -5.65 -5.89 -18.96
CA ALA A 186 -5.36 -6.97 -19.90
C ALA A 186 -5.88 -8.35 -19.41
N ALA A 187 -5.84 -8.62 -18.11
CA ALA A 187 -6.26 -9.89 -17.55
C ALA A 187 -7.79 -10.03 -17.47
N SER A 188 -8.51 -8.95 -17.11
CA SER A 188 -9.98 -8.96 -16.97
C SER A 188 -10.75 -9.40 -18.21
N THR A 189 -10.20 -9.19 -19.41
CA THR A 189 -10.83 -9.61 -20.67
C THR A 189 -10.72 -11.11 -20.94
N HIS A 190 -9.89 -11.81 -20.18
CA HIS A 190 -9.56 -13.23 -20.39
C HIS A 190 -9.71 -14.11 -19.14
N MET A 191 -9.87 -13.52 -17.94
CA MET A 191 -10.14 -14.28 -16.72
C MET A 191 -11.50 -14.97 -16.78
N ASP A 192 -11.55 -16.23 -16.34
CA ASP A 192 -12.78 -17.01 -16.30
C ASP A 192 -13.75 -16.54 -15.19
N GLN A 193 -14.90 -17.22 -15.08
CA GLN A 193 -15.92 -16.96 -14.05
C GLN A 193 -15.74 -17.89 -12.82
N SER A 194 -14.54 -18.40 -12.59
CA SER A 194 -14.25 -19.22 -11.41
C SER A 194 -14.28 -18.40 -10.13
N MET A 195 -14.50 -19.07 -8.99
CA MET A 195 -14.42 -18.42 -7.67
C MET A 195 -13.04 -17.85 -7.38
N THR A 196 -11.98 -18.49 -7.89
CA THR A 196 -10.60 -18.00 -7.70
C THR A 196 -10.37 -16.71 -8.47
N ALA A 197 -10.88 -16.62 -9.70
CA ALA A 197 -10.84 -15.37 -10.46
C ALA A 197 -11.63 -14.27 -9.74
N ASP A 198 -12.79 -14.59 -9.16
CA ASP A 198 -13.56 -13.63 -8.37
C ASP A 198 -12.83 -13.16 -7.10
N LEU A 199 -12.05 -14.01 -6.42
CA LEU A 199 -11.18 -13.57 -5.33
C LEU A 199 -10.10 -12.59 -5.81
N VAL A 200 -9.49 -12.85 -6.97
CA VAL A 200 -8.51 -11.94 -7.58
C VAL A 200 -9.14 -10.60 -7.93
N ARG A 201 -10.32 -10.62 -8.56
CA ARG A 201 -11.12 -9.43 -8.86
C ARG A 201 -11.36 -8.61 -7.60
N LEU A 202 -12.01 -9.19 -6.60
CA LEU A 202 -12.45 -8.48 -5.39
C LEU A 202 -11.29 -8.01 -4.51
N LEU A 203 -10.32 -8.88 -4.25
CA LEU A 203 -9.34 -8.65 -3.18
C LEU A 203 -8.00 -8.10 -3.68
N LEU A 204 -7.61 -8.36 -4.93
CA LEU A 204 -6.34 -7.89 -5.49
C LEU A 204 -6.53 -6.72 -6.45
N LEU A 205 -7.53 -6.80 -7.34
CA LEU A 205 -7.75 -5.80 -8.39
C LEU A 205 -8.76 -4.71 -8.00
N ASN A 206 -9.45 -4.88 -6.87
CA ASN A 206 -10.54 -4.02 -6.42
C ASN A 206 -11.73 -3.94 -7.40
N GLU A 207 -12.00 -5.02 -8.14
CA GLU A 207 -13.19 -5.13 -8.97
C GLU A 207 -14.40 -5.52 -8.08
N PRO A 208 -15.51 -4.76 -8.14
CA PRO A 208 -16.68 -5.01 -7.32
C PRO A 208 -17.39 -6.30 -7.73
N LEU A 209 -17.96 -7.01 -6.76
CA LEU A 209 -18.76 -8.19 -7.00
C LEU A 209 -20.17 -8.05 -6.45
N GLN A 210 -21.11 -8.78 -7.06
CA GLN A 210 -22.47 -8.90 -6.52
C GLN A 210 -22.46 -9.54 -5.12
N LYS A 211 -23.29 -9.04 -4.20
CA LYS A 211 -23.40 -9.54 -2.83
C LYS A 211 -23.45 -11.07 -2.74
N HIS A 212 -24.30 -11.71 -3.55
CA HIS A 212 -24.47 -13.16 -3.51
C HIS A 212 -23.17 -13.92 -3.87
N ARG A 213 -22.37 -13.39 -4.81
CA ARG A 213 -21.05 -13.94 -5.16
C ARG A 213 -20.10 -13.83 -3.99
N VAL A 214 -20.05 -12.66 -3.34
CA VAL A 214 -19.18 -12.45 -2.17
C VAL A 214 -19.57 -13.38 -1.01
N VAL A 215 -20.87 -13.58 -0.77
CA VAL A 215 -21.35 -14.54 0.23
C VAL A 215 -21.02 -15.98 -0.16
N GLU A 216 -21.01 -16.35 -1.45
CA GLU A 216 -20.58 -17.67 -1.93
C GLU A 216 -19.06 -17.89 -1.77
N LEU A 217 -18.26 -16.84 -1.90
CA LEU A 217 -16.81 -16.89 -1.71
C LEU A 217 -16.43 -17.18 -0.25
N PHE A 218 -17.07 -16.50 0.70
CA PHE A 218 -16.65 -16.57 2.11
C PHE A 218 -17.61 -17.36 3.01
N GLY A 219 -18.86 -17.56 2.59
CA GLY A 219 -19.94 -17.98 3.46
C GLY A 219 -20.53 -16.80 4.27
N PRO A 220 -21.76 -16.92 4.80
CA PRO A 220 -22.46 -15.82 5.46
C PRO A 220 -21.76 -15.31 6.73
N THR A 221 -21.15 -16.21 7.52
CA THR A 221 -20.45 -15.85 8.76
C THR A 221 -19.20 -15.01 8.49
N ASN A 222 -18.35 -15.46 7.57
CA ASN A 222 -17.14 -14.73 7.21
C ASN A 222 -17.46 -13.43 6.48
N PHE A 223 -18.48 -13.43 5.62
CA PHE A 223 -18.99 -12.21 5.00
C PHE A 223 -19.40 -11.17 6.06
N SER A 224 -20.20 -11.57 7.06
CA SER A 224 -20.61 -10.69 8.17
C SER A 224 -19.41 -10.18 8.97
N THR A 225 -18.44 -11.04 9.23
CA THR A 225 -17.19 -10.69 9.94
C THR A 225 -16.41 -9.63 9.16
N LEU A 226 -16.15 -9.87 7.88
CA LEU A 226 -15.44 -8.93 7.01
C LEU A 226 -16.19 -7.59 6.84
N CYS A 227 -17.51 -7.59 6.85
CA CYS A 227 -18.32 -6.37 6.88
C CYS A 227 -18.14 -5.60 8.20
N SER A 228 -18.18 -6.30 9.34
CA SER A 228 -18.02 -5.69 10.67
C SER A 228 -16.65 -5.05 10.86
N LEU A 229 -15.61 -5.66 10.28
CA LEU A 229 -14.23 -5.17 10.27
C LEU A 229 -13.98 -4.10 9.20
N ARG A 230 -15.03 -3.75 8.43
CA ARG A 230 -14.96 -2.79 7.31
C ARG A 230 -13.92 -3.20 6.26
N VAL A 231 -13.69 -4.50 6.10
CA VAL A 231 -12.89 -5.06 5.01
C VAL A 231 -13.73 -5.11 3.75
N LEU A 232 -14.93 -5.68 3.84
CA LEU A 232 -15.91 -5.65 2.76
C LEU A 232 -16.88 -4.50 2.96
N PHE A 233 -17.16 -3.77 1.89
CA PHE A 233 -18.02 -2.60 1.94
C PHE A 233 -18.99 -2.56 0.76
N PRO A 234 -20.27 -2.20 0.99
CA PRO A 234 -21.22 -2.03 -0.10
C PRO A 234 -20.95 -0.73 -0.85
N LEU A 235 -20.60 -0.83 -2.13
CA LEU A 235 -20.43 0.31 -3.03
C LEU A 235 -21.78 0.98 -3.35
N ALA A 236 -22.81 0.16 -3.54
CA ALA A 236 -24.19 0.59 -3.69
C ALA A 236 -25.16 -0.52 -3.24
N ILE A 237 -26.26 -0.15 -2.59
CA ILE A 237 -27.25 -1.10 -2.03
C ILE A 237 -28.63 -0.78 -2.61
N ASP A 238 -29.24 -1.76 -3.26
CA ASP A 238 -30.69 -1.83 -3.42
C ASP A 238 -31.26 -2.58 -2.20
N VAL A 239 -31.75 -1.83 -1.22
CA VAL A 239 -32.23 -2.36 0.07
C VAL A 239 -33.45 -3.26 -0.10
N GLU A 240 -34.26 -3.04 -1.14
CA GLU A 240 -35.50 -3.80 -1.36
C GLU A 240 -35.24 -5.11 -2.10
N ALA A 241 -34.29 -5.13 -3.04
CA ALA A 241 -33.97 -6.35 -3.81
C ALA A 241 -32.83 -7.19 -3.21
N ASP A 242 -32.23 -6.76 -2.11
CA ASP A 242 -30.98 -7.31 -1.55
C ASP A 242 -29.84 -7.46 -2.58
N ARG A 243 -29.83 -6.57 -3.58
CA ARG A 243 -28.82 -6.49 -4.64
C ARG A 243 -27.84 -5.38 -4.31
N GLY A 244 -26.57 -5.60 -4.62
CA GLY A 244 -25.55 -4.60 -4.33
C GLY A 244 -24.18 -5.05 -4.76
N LEU A 245 -23.39 -4.07 -5.17
CA LEU A 245 -21.99 -4.24 -5.50
C LEU A 245 -21.15 -4.05 -4.24
N TRP A 246 -20.23 -4.97 -4.02
CA TRP A 246 -19.36 -5.03 -2.86
C TRP A 246 -17.92 -4.96 -3.31
N VAL A 247 -17.15 -4.15 -2.60
CA VAL A 247 -15.71 -3.96 -2.83
C VAL A 247 -14.95 -4.32 -1.57
N SER A 248 -13.64 -4.55 -1.74
CA SER A 248 -12.72 -4.59 -0.61
C SER A 248 -12.15 -3.19 -0.35
N LEU A 249 -12.10 -2.77 0.91
CA LEU A 249 -11.42 -1.52 1.30
C LEU A 249 -9.92 -1.71 1.51
N VAL A 250 -9.45 -2.96 1.57
CA VAL A 250 -8.03 -3.33 1.72
C VAL A 250 -7.66 -4.37 0.67
N GLN A 251 -6.41 -4.35 0.22
CA GLN A 251 -5.89 -5.28 -0.76
C GLN A 251 -5.37 -6.54 -0.06
N PHE A 252 -5.72 -7.74 -0.50
CA PHE A 252 -5.16 -8.99 0.00
C PHE A 252 -4.11 -9.52 -0.96
N LEU A 253 -2.87 -9.61 -0.51
CA LEU A 253 -1.77 -10.11 -1.31
C LEU A 253 -1.30 -11.47 -0.77
N PRO A 254 -1.29 -12.53 -1.59
CA PRO A 254 -0.56 -13.74 -1.22
C PRO A 254 0.93 -13.46 -1.34
N VAL A 255 1.68 -13.76 -0.27
CA VAL A 255 3.14 -13.67 -0.23
C VAL A 255 3.65 -14.96 0.38
N GLU A 256 4.30 -15.79 -0.43
CA GLU A 256 4.69 -17.15 -0.02
C GLU A 256 3.47 -17.92 0.54
N ASP A 257 3.57 -18.42 1.77
CA ASP A 257 2.52 -19.18 2.44
C ASP A 257 1.58 -18.31 3.29
N VAL A 258 1.79 -16.99 3.33
CA VAL A 258 0.96 -16.04 4.08
C VAL A 258 0.10 -15.18 3.17
N VAL A 259 -0.98 -14.62 3.72
CA VAL A 259 -1.78 -13.59 3.05
C VAL A 259 -1.68 -12.33 3.89
N VAL A 260 -1.31 -11.21 3.26
CA VAL A 260 -1.13 -9.93 3.95
C VAL A 260 -2.05 -8.89 3.33
N CYS A 261 -2.73 -8.14 4.20
CA CYS A 261 -3.61 -7.05 3.82
C CYS A 261 -2.90 -5.70 3.98
N THR A 262 -3.13 -4.80 3.03
CA THR A 262 -2.61 -3.43 3.04
C THR A 262 -3.57 -2.49 2.29
N ASP A 263 -3.26 -1.21 2.18
CA ASP A 263 -4.01 -0.33 1.28
C ASP A 263 -3.73 -0.67 -0.19
N PHE A 264 -4.72 -0.49 -1.04
CA PHE A 264 -4.49 -0.45 -2.49
C PHE A 264 -3.56 0.70 -2.86
N PHE A 265 -2.75 0.51 -3.89
CA PHE A 265 -1.86 1.55 -4.42
C PHE A 265 -2.62 2.84 -4.73
N GLN A 266 -2.13 3.95 -4.19
CA GLN A 266 -2.72 5.28 -4.35
C GLN A 266 -1.84 6.12 -5.28
N THR A 267 -2.45 6.68 -6.32
CA THR A 267 -1.80 7.65 -7.21
C THR A 267 -1.87 9.01 -6.54
N ALA A 268 -0.81 9.39 -5.82
CA ALA A 268 -0.46 10.71 -5.30
C ALA A 268 -1.55 11.61 -4.66
N GLY A 269 -1.23 12.18 -3.49
CA GLY A 269 -1.83 13.43 -3.06
C GLY A 269 -3.20 13.33 -2.38
N THR A 270 -3.45 12.26 -1.62
CA THR A 270 -4.55 12.32 -0.66
C THR A 270 -4.22 13.45 0.32
N GLN A 271 -4.98 14.53 0.29
CA GLN A 271 -4.87 15.56 1.32
C GLN A 271 -4.91 14.85 2.68
N ARG A 272 -3.97 15.22 3.57
CA ARG A 272 -3.67 14.84 4.99
C ARG A 272 -4.83 14.41 5.90
N SER A 273 -5.77 13.68 5.38
CA SER A 273 -7.08 13.48 5.95
C SER A 273 -7.17 12.06 6.52
N PHE A 274 -6.36 11.11 6.04
CA PHE A 274 -6.15 9.81 6.66
C PHE A 274 -4.67 9.40 6.65
N ASP A 275 -4.29 8.42 7.47
CA ASP A 275 -2.92 7.88 7.56
C ASP A 275 -2.78 6.63 6.67
N PRO A 276 -2.39 6.76 5.38
CA PRO A 276 -2.19 5.62 4.50
C PRO A 276 -1.12 4.66 5.02
N VAL A 277 -1.31 3.37 4.75
CA VAL A 277 -0.32 2.33 5.04
C VAL A 277 0.24 1.85 3.70
N LEU A 278 1.57 1.83 3.57
CA LEU A 278 2.25 1.51 2.33
C LEU A 278 1.81 0.13 1.79
N CYS A 279 1.42 0.10 0.51
CA CYS A 279 1.16 -1.13 -0.23
C CYS A 279 2.43 -1.99 -0.32
N ILE A 280 2.30 -3.31 -0.42
CA ILE A 280 3.47 -4.19 -0.50
C ILE A 280 4.15 -4.01 -1.86
N GLY A 281 5.27 -3.30 -1.86
CA GLY A 281 6.08 -3.02 -3.04
C GLY A 281 7.25 -4.00 -3.23
N MET A 282 8.05 -3.72 -4.26
CA MET A 282 9.28 -4.47 -4.56
C MET A 282 10.31 -4.39 -3.44
N ASP A 283 10.35 -3.29 -2.70
CA ASP A 283 11.17 -3.08 -1.51
C ASP A 283 10.80 -4.09 -0.40
N SER A 284 9.50 -4.21 -0.12
CA SER A 284 8.95 -5.12 0.89
C SER A 284 9.24 -6.58 0.51
N LEU A 285 8.95 -6.96 -0.75
CA LEU A 285 9.18 -8.32 -1.24
C LEU A 285 10.68 -8.63 -1.36
N GLY A 286 11.50 -7.68 -1.77
CA GLY A 286 12.94 -7.88 -1.89
C GLY A 286 13.58 -8.11 -0.52
N LEU A 287 13.16 -7.40 0.52
CA LEU A 287 13.63 -7.64 1.89
C LEU A 287 13.18 -9.01 2.42
N VAL A 288 11.91 -9.40 2.20
CA VAL A 288 11.40 -10.74 2.55
C VAL A 288 12.24 -11.84 1.91
N ASN A 289 12.56 -11.67 0.63
CA ASN A 289 13.29 -12.65 -0.16
C ASN A 289 14.79 -12.71 0.17
N ALA A 290 15.41 -11.57 0.48
CA ALA A 290 16.84 -11.50 0.73
C ALA A 290 17.21 -11.85 2.19
N THR A 291 16.29 -11.66 3.13
CA THR A 291 16.55 -11.89 4.56
C THR A 291 16.96 -13.35 4.86
N PRO A 292 18.15 -13.59 5.47
CA PRO A 292 18.58 -14.94 5.85
C PRO A 292 17.71 -15.56 6.95
N ARG A 293 17.04 -16.66 6.59
CA ARG A 293 16.06 -17.40 7.42
C ARG A 293 16.69 -18.36 8.44
N ARG A 294 17.70 -17.90 9.18
CA ARG A 294 18.26 -18.68 10.29
C ARG A 294 17.29 -18.61 11.46
N THR A 295 16.96 -19.76 12.04
CA THR A 295 16.05 -19.83 13.19
C THR A 295 16.51 -18.90 14.30
N CYS A 296 15.59 -18.12 14.84
CA CYS A 296 15.84 -17.20 15.95
C CYS A 296 14.75 -17.28 17.02
N ALA A 297 15.12 -16.91 18.25
CA ALA A 297 14.17 -16.87 19.36
C ALA A 297 13.33 -15.60 19.29
N ARG A 298 13.98 -14.45 19.07
CA ARG A 298 13.34 -13.13 19.09
C ARG A 298 13.70 -12.33 17.84
N ALA A 299 12.69 -11.86 17.11
CA ALA A 299 12.87 -10.85 16.07
C ALA A 299 12.07 -9.58 16.37
N LEU A 300 12.49 -8.47 15.77
CA LEU A 300 11.79 -7.19 15.79
C LEU A 300 11.50 -6.77 14.34
N ASP A 301 10.26 -6.41 14.04
CA ASP A 301 9.85 -5.71 12.83
C ASP A 301 9.54 -4.26 13.21
N VAL A 302 10.43 -3.33 12.88
CA VAL A 302 10.31 -1.89 13.23
C VAL A 302 9.95 -1.07 11.99
N CYS A 303 9.06 -0.09 12.17
CA CYS A 303 8.31 0.53 11.08
C CYS A 303 7.48 -0.53 10.32
N CYS A 304 6.73 -1.34 11.07
CA CYS A 304 6.20 -2.60 10.55
C CYS A 304 5.11 -2.42 9.47
N GLY A 305 4.39 -1.29 9.43
CA GLY A 305 3.38 -1.05 8.39
C GLY A 305 2.29 -2.13 8.38
N SER A 306 2.25 -2.94 7.31
CA SER A 306 1.36 -4.11 7.20
C SER A 306 1.80 -5.32 8.05
N GLY A 307 3.02 -5.31 8.58
CA GLY A 307 3.65 -6.39 9.34
C GLY A 307 4.29 -7.47 8.48
N ILE A 308 4.42 -7.26 7.16
CA ILE A 308 4.86 -8.29 6.21
C ILE A 308 6.20 -8.94 6.59
N GLN A 309 7.19 -8.16 7.04
CA GLN A 309 8.52 -8.70 7.35
C GLN A 309 8.46 -9.64 8.56
N GLY A 310 7.84 -9.19 9.65
CA GLY A 310 7.69 -9.97 10.87
C GLY A 310 6.72 -11.15 10.74
N ILE A 311 5.65 -11.04 9.95
CA ILE A 311 4.69 -12.13 9.73
C ILE A 311 5.33 -13.28 8.92
N VAL A 312 6.13 -12.95 7.90
CA VAL A 312 6.93 -13.96 7.20
C VAL A 312 7.96 -14.55 8.16
N ALA A 313 8.62 -13.74 8.99
CA ALA A 313 9.55 -14.24 10.01
C ALA A 313 8.88 -15.25 10.95
N CYS A 314 7.72 -14.90 11.54
CA CYS A 314 6.89 -15.80 12.34
C CYS A 314 6.59 -17.11 11.60
N SER A 315 6.22 -17.03 10.32
CA SER A 315 5.80 -18.22 9.57
C SER A 315 6.96 -19.14 9.18
N THR A 316 8.22 -18.67 9.27
CA THR A 316 9.36 -19.38 8.66
C THR A 316 10.54 -19.63 9.58
N TYR A 317 10.98 -18.65 10.39
CA TYR A 317 12.23 -18.78 11.17
C TYR A 317 12.22 -18.15 12.57
N ALA A 318 11.25 -17.33 12.94
CA ALA A 318 11.18 -16.67 14.24
C ALA A 318 10.18 -17.36 15.18
N GLN A 319 10.61 -17.62 16.41
CA GLN A 319 9.72 -18.16 17.45
C GLN A 319 8.76 -17.08 17.97
N HIS A 320 9.29 -15.89 18.22
CA HIS A 320 8.54 -14.73 18.70
C HIS A 320 8.97 -13.45 17.96
N VAL A 321 8.01 -12.60 17.58
CA VAL A 321 8.26 -11.34 16.86
C VAL A 321 7.58 -10.17 17.54
N VAL A 322 8.34 -9.11 17.79
CA VAL A 322 7.82 -7.82 18.25
C VAL A 322 7.63 -6.91 17.03
N PHE A 323 6.51 -6.21 16.96
CA PHE A 323 6.18 -5.28 15.89
C PHE A 323 6.03 -3.88 16.45
N VAL A 324 6.63 -2.88 15.80
CA VAL A 324 6.54 -1.48 16.23
C VAL A 324 6.28 -0.57 15.03
N ASP A 325 5.28 0.29 15.16
CA ASP A 325 5.01 1.35 14.20
C ASP A 325 4.40 2.56 14.91
N PRO A 326 4.80 3.81 14.58
CA PRO A 326 4.19 4.99 15.18
C PRO A 326 2.78 5.28 14.63
N ASN A 327 2.42 4.73 13.45
CA ASN A 327 1.11 4.90 12.87
C ASN A 327 0.11 3.91 13.50
N PRO A 328 -0.89 4.38 14.27
CA PRO A 328 -1.87 3.49 14.89
C PRO A 328 -2.66 2.68 13.86
N ARG A 329 -2.81 3.17 12.62
CA ARG A 329 -3.46 2.41 11.53
C ARG A 329 -2.58 1.27 11.02
N ALA A 330 -1.27 1.48 10.90
CA ALA A 330 -0.33 0.40 10.58
C ALA A 330 -0.38 -0.69 11.66
N VAL A 331 -0.44 -0.31 12.94
CA VAL A 331 -0.63 -1.26 14.05
C VAL A 331 -1.92 -2.07 13.90
N ARG A 332 -3.04 -1.45 13.47
CA ARG A 332 -4.30 -2.17 13.19
C ARG A 332 -4.16 -3.16 12.02
N PHE A 333 -3.46 -2.79 10.94
CA PHE A 333 -3.15 -3.71 9.83
C PHE A 333 -2.28 -4.88 10.29
N THR A 334 -1.21 -4.60 11.02
CA THR A 334 -0.31 -5.63 11.56
C THR A 334 -1.08 -6.63 12.41
N ARG A 335 -1.94 -6.16 13.34
CA ARG A 335 -2.78 -7.04 14.16
C ARG A 335 -3.78 -7.85 13.34
N PHE A 336 -4.47 -7.21 12.39
CA PHE A 336 -5.37 -7.92 11.48
C PHE A 336 -4.65 -9.03 10.72
N ASN A 337 -3.46 -8.74 10.20
CA ASN A 337 -2.66 -9.70 9.43
C ASN A 337 -2.09 -10.83 10.29
N LEU A 338 -1.72 -10.56 11.56
CA LEU A 338 -1.33 -11.60 12.50
C LEU A 338 -2.48 -12.58 12.74
N LEU A 339 -3.68 -12.07 13.05
CA LEU A 339 -4.87 -12.90 13.28
C LEU A 339 -5.30 -13.66 12.02
N LEU A 340 -5.28 -13.02 10.85
CA LEU A 340 -5.53 -13.65 9.55
C LEU A 340 -4.59 -14.83 9.30
N ASN A 341 -3.33 -14.70 9.70
CA ASN A 341 -2.33 -15.77 9.55
C ASN A 341 -2.27 -16.73 10.75
N GLY A 342 -3.18 -16.60 11.73
CA GLY A 342 -3.25 -17.48 12.89
C GLY A 342 -2.08 -17.32 13.86
N ILE A 343 -1.48 -16.14 13.92
CA ILE A 343 -0.38 -15.81 14.81
C ILE A 343 -0.97 -15.07 16.01
N GLY A 344 -0.92 -15.71 17.18
CA GLY A 344 -1.45 -15.18 18.43
C GLY A 344 -0.42 -14.44 19.27
N ALA A 345 -0.86 -14.00 20.45
CA ALA A 345 -0.04 -13.27 21.42
C ALA A 345 1.08 -14.13 22.05
N ASP A 346 1.03 -15.45 21.94
CA ASP A 346 2.10 -16.36 22.36
C ASP A 346 3.35 -16.26 21.47
N ARG A 347 3.20 -15.69 20.27
CA ARG A 347 4.25 -15.56 19.26
C ARG A 347 4.47 -14.13 18.77
N SER A 348 3.66 -13.18 19.24
CA SER A 348 3.74 -11.80 18.77
C SER A 348 3.36 -10.76 19.82
N GLU A 349 4.04 -9.62 19.78
CA GLU A 349 3.74 -8.40 20.53
C GLU A 349 3.68 -7.23 19.54
N VAL A 350 2.70 -6.32 19.68
CA VAL A 350 2.55 -5.17 18.76
C VAL A 350 2.42 -3.87 19.54
N HIS A 351 3.31 -2.92 19.27
CA HIS A 351 3.36 -1.62 19.94
C HIS A 351 3.13 -0.47 18.95
N CYS A 352 2.34 0.52 19.40
CA CYS A 352 2.21 1.81 18.73
C CYS A 352 3.20 2.79 19.38
N ASP A 353 4.40 2.90 18.83
CA ASP A 353 5.46 3.75 19.37
C ASP A 353 6.48 4.12 18.28
N ASP A 354 7.30 5.12 18.55
CA ASP A 354 8.38 5.53 17.65
C ASP A 354 9.63 4.66 17.87
N LEU A 355 10.04 3.97 16.80
CA LEU A 355 11.23 3.12 16.74
C LEU A 355 11.39 2.15 17.93
N PHE A 356 12.20 2.52 18.92
CA PHE A 356 12.54 1.70 20.08
C PHE A 356 11.94 2.22 21.40
N GLY A 357 11.06 3.23 21.36
CA GLY A 357 10.49 3.89 22.56
C GLY A 357 9.91 2.90 23.57
N ALA A 358 9.07 1.98 23.09
CA ALA A 358 8.44 0.93 23.89
C ALA A 358 9.40 -0.19 24.34
N LEU A 359 10.64 -0.21 23.83
CA LEU A 359 11.56 -1.36 23.92
C LEU A 359 12.73 -1.13 24.89
N SER A 360 12.69 -0.09 25.70
CA SER A 360 13.77 0.27 26.65
C SER A 360 14.12 -0.83 27.65
N HIS A 361 13.20 -1.75 27.94
CA HIS A 361 13.39 -2.89 28.83
C HIS A 361 13.29 -4.25 28.12
N ALA A 362 13.17 -4.24 26.78
CA ALA A 362 13.05 -5.47 26.02
C ALA A 362 14.38 -6.25 26.03
N GLU A 363 14.28 -7.58 26.08
CA GLU A 363 15.45 -8.42 25.82
C GLU A 363 15.97 -8.22 24.39
N PRO A 364 17.30 -8.30 24.16
CA PRO A 364 17.88 -8.12 22.84
C PRO A 364 17.32 -9.09 21.80
N PHE A 365 17.22 -8.61 20.57
CA PHE A 365 16.73 -9.35 19.41
C PHE A 365 17.86 -10.02 18.64
N ASP A 366 17.59 -11.20 18.11
CA ASP A 366 18.51 -11.92 17.23
C ASP A 366 18.48 -11.36 15.80
N VAL A 367 17.32 -10.83 15.40
CA VAL A 367 17.09 -10.23 14.09
C VAL A 367 16.23 -8.97 14.25
N ILE A 368 16.67 -7.85 13.68
CA ILE A 368 15.84 -6.66 13.49
C ILE A 368 15.59 -6.48 11.99
N LEU A 369 14.34 -6.33 11.59
CA LEU A 369 13.88 -6.09 10.22
C LEU A 369 13.29 -4.68 10.17
N ALA A 370 13.59 -3.93 9.12
CA ALA A 370 12.99 -2.61 8.92
C ALA A 370 12.78 -2.30 7.44
N ASN A 371 11.61 -1.77 7.10
CA ASN A 371 11.39 -1.07 5.84
C ASN A 371 10.86 0.34 6.14
N PRO A 372 11.73 1.24 6.65
CA PRO A 372 11.31 2.57 7.09
C PRO A 372 10.98 3.48 5.91
N ALA A 373 10.27 4.57 6.21
CA ALA A 373 10.18 5.71 5.30
C ALA A 373 11.60 6.24 5.01
N SER A 374 11.92 6.42 3.72
CA SER A 374 13.29 6.73 3.28
C SER A 374 13.38 7.76 2.15
N PHE A 375 12.26 8.30 1.68
CA PHE A 375 12.26 9.25 0.57
C PHE A 375 12.68 10.63 1.10
N PRO A 376 13.70 11.28 0.52
CA PRO A 376 14.08 12.62 0.92
C PRO A 376 12.98 13.61 0.53
N ASN A 377 12.50 14.42 1.46
CA ASN A 377 11.40 15.35 1.18
C ASN A 377 11.84 16.69 0.58
N GLY A 378 13.15 16.91 0.39
CA GLY A 378 13.71 18.11 -0.22
C GLY A 378 13.35 19.39 0.53
N GLN A 379 13.51 19.41 1.86
CA GLN A 379 13.10 20.52 2.74
C GLN A 379 11.58 20.76 2.75
N GLY A 380 10.80 19.70 2.65
CA GLY A 380 9.33 19.75 2.65
C GLY A 380 8.70 20.11 1.29
N GLN A 381 9.49 20.20 0.22
CA GLN A 381 8.98 20.51 -1.12
C GLN A 381 8.33 19.31 -1.83
N GLY A 382 8.61 18.08 -1.38
CA GLY A 382 8.11 16.86 -2.02
C GLY A 382 6.64 16.53 -1.73
N CYS A 383 6.01 17.16 -0.73
CA CYS A 383 4.64 16.85 -0.31
C CYS A 383 4.37 15.35 -0.18
N LEU A 384 5.33 14.62 0.42
CA LEU A 384 5.29 13.16 0.53
C LEU A 384 4.31 12.73 1.63
N ASP A 385 3.73 11.55 1.44
CA ASP A 385 2.98 10.88 2.51
C ASP A 385 3.92 10.47 3.65
N VAL A 386 3.38 10.40 4.88
CA VAL A 386 4.16 10.11 6.10
C VAL A 386 4.89 8.76 6.01
N PHE A 387 4.29 7.75 5.35
CA PHE A 387 4.94 6.45 5.17
C PHE A 387 6.14 6.47 4.20
N ALA A 388 6.29 7.54 3.40
CA ALA A 388 7.39 7.71 2.47
C ALA A 388 8.43 8.70 2.98
N ASP A 389 8.03 9.73 3.72
CA ASP A 389 8.89 10.83 4.20
C ASP A 389 9.98 10.35 5.17
N GLY A 390 11.22 10.24 4.67
CA GLY A 390 12.42 9.91 5.45
C GLY A 390 13.13 11.15 6.03
N GLY A 391 12.49 12.32 5.97
CA GLY A 391 13.03 13.60 6.40
C GLY A 391 13.75 14.37 5.29
N ALA A 392 14.45 15.45 5.67
CA ALA A 392 15.07 16.36 4.71
C ALA A 392 16.10 15.66 3.80
N SER A 393 16.87 14.74 4.38
CA SER A 393 17.83 13.92 3.66
C SER A 393 17.30 12.56 3.26
N GLY A 394 16.14 12.11 3.77
CA GLY A 394 15.66 10.73 3.58
C GLY A 394 16.34 9.69 4.49
N GLU A 395 17.36 10.09 5.27
CA GLU A 395 18.19 9.17 6.07
C GLU A 395 17.96 9.30 7.58
N GLU A 396 17.01 10.12 8.02
CA GLU A 396 16.84 10.43 9.44
C GLU A 396 16.50 9.17 10.24
N ILE A 397 15.48 8.43 9.80
CA ILE A 397 15.03 7.17 10.41
C ILE A 397 16.12 6.10 10.31
N LEU A 398 16.74 5.93 9.15
CA LEU A 398 17.84 4.98 8.94
C LEU A 398 18.99 5.24 9.92
N SER A 399 19.41 6.50 10.08
CA SER A 399 20.51 6.85 10.98
C SER A 399 20.16 6.53 12.44
N ASN A 400 18.91 6.77 12.86
CA ASN A 400 18.44 6.48 14.21
C ASN A 400 18.39 4.97 14.48
N LEU A 401 17.94 4.17 13.50
CA LEU A 401 17.98 2.71 13.56
C LEU A 401 19.42 2.21 13.78
N ILE A 402 20.38 2.66 12.98
CA ILE A 402 21.78 2.23 13.08
C ILE A 402 22.43 2.65 14.41
N LYS A 403 22.15 3.87 14.90
CA LYS A 403 22.66 4.36 16.19
C LYS A 403 22.14 3.56 17.39
N ALA A 404 20.87 3.13 17.34
CA ALA A 404 20.21 2.41 18.44
C ALA A 404 20.44 0.89 18.39
N ALA A 405 20.69 0.32 17.22
CA ALA A 405 20.88 -1.12 17.00
C ALA A 405 21.83 -1.82 18.00
N PRO A 406 22.99 -1.25 18.39
CA PRO A 406 23.88 -1.83 19.41
C PRO A 406 23.23 -2.20 20.75
N LEU A 407 22.19 -1.46 21.16
CA LEU A 407 21.49 -1.67 22.44
C LEU A 407 20.42 -2.75 22.34
N HIS A 408 19.87 -2.97 21.14
CA HIS A 408 18.73 -3.86 20.92
C HIS A 408 19.11 -5.18 20.25
N LEU A 409 20.32 -5.31 19.70
CA LEU A 409 20.80 -6.56 19.11
C LEU A 409 21.52 -7.45 20.14
N SER A 410 21.19 -8.75 20.14
CA SER A 410 21.96 -9.78 20.85
C SER A 410 23.41 -9.81 20.38
N SER A 411 24.34 -10.43 21.10
CA SER A 411 25.78 -10.36 20.76
C SER A 411 26.14 -10.88 19.35
N THR A 412 25.28 -11.72 18.77
CA THR A 412 25.37 -12.24 17.39
C THR A 412 24.19 -11.78 16.52
N GLY A 413 23.46 -10.78 16.98
CA GLY A 413 22.26 -10.26 16.35
C GLY A 413 22.57 -9.61 15.01
N ARG A 414 21.56 -9.60 14.14
CA ARG A 414 21.63 -9.05 12.79
C ARG A 414 20.49 -8.06 12.55
N MET A 415 20.71 -7.12 11.65
CA MET A 415 19.73 -6.14 11.23
C MET A 415 19.67 -6.08 9.71
N HIS A 416 18.47 -6.14 9.13
CA HIS A 416 18.26 -6.07 7.68
C HIS A 416 17.26 -4.97 7.35
N ILE A 417 17.64 -4.08 6.44
CA ILE A 417 16.87 -2.87 6.13
C ILE A 417 16.71 -2.72 4.61
N ALA A 418 15.51 -2.40 4.15
CA ALA A 418 15.29 -1.82 2.83
C ALA A 418 15.25 -0.29 2.93
N SER A 419 15.92 0.42 2.02
CA SER A 419 15.97 1.89 2.04
C SER A 419 16.28 2.46 0.66
N ASN A 420 15.97 3.74 0.49
CA ASN A 420 16.70 4.60 -0.43
C ASN A 420 18.05 4.98 0.22
N PHE A 421 19.14 4.88 -0.51
CA PHE A 421 20.48 5.27 -0.09
C PHE A 421 20.93 6.53 -0.84
N ILE A 422 21.37 7.52 -0.07
CA ILE A 422 21.65 8.87 -0.54
C ILE A 422 23.15 9.09 -0.67
N ASN A 423 23.61 9.39 -1.88
CA ASN A 423 25.03 9.49 -2.21
C ASN A 423 25.77 8.21 -1.76
N VAL A 424 25.35 7.05 -2.26
CA VAL A 424 25.68 5.71 -1.71
C VAL A 424 27.18 5.47 -1.51
N GLN A 425 28.03 6.12 -2.31
CA GLN A 425 29.48 6.08 -2.19
C GLN A 425 30.02 6.57 -0.82
N GLN A 426 29.22 7.31 -0.05
CA GLN A 426 29.56 7.82 1.28
C GLN A 426 29.16 6.87 2.42
N TYR A 427 28.44 5.78 2.14
CA TYR A 427 27.82 4.95 3.17
C TYR A 427 28.79 4.27 4.11
N SER A 428 29.99 3.90 3.64
CA SER A 428 30.99 3.29 4.52
C SER A 428 31.35 4.23 5.68
N SER A 429 31.56 5.52 5.39
CA SER A 429 31.85 6.54 6.41
C SER A 429 30.63 6.87 7.27
N LYS A 430 29.45 7.08 6.65
CA LYS A 430 28.20 7.37 7.37
C LYS A 430 27.85 6.28 8.39
N LEU A 431 27.92 5.02 7.97
CA LEU A 431 27.59 3.89 8.82
C LEU A 431 28.61 3.68 9.94
N GLN A 432 29.91 3.91 9.68
CA GLN A 432 30.93 3.89 10.74
C GLN A 432 30.64 4.96 11.80
N GLU A 433 30.30 6.18 11.38
CA GLU A 433 29.93 7.27 12.28
C GLU A 433 28.70 6.91 13.11
N TRP A 434 27.59 6.52 12.46
CA TRP A 434 26.33 6.19 13.14
C TRP A 434 26.48 5.00 14.08
N TRP A 435 27.18 3.95 13.67
CA TRP A 435 27.44 2.79 14.53
C TRP A 435 28.30 3.17 15.74
N SER A 436 29.32 4.01 15.55
CA SER A 436 30.21 4.43 16.65
C SER A 436 29.57 5.35 17.68
N HIS A 437 28.35 5.84 17.41
CA HIS A 437 27.62 6.73 18.32
C HIS A 437 27.34 6.08 19.69
N ASN A 438 27.26 4.75 19.74
CA ASN A 438 27.06 4.00 20.96
C ASN A 438 28.36 3.36 21.47
N ALA A 439 28.65 3.47 22.76
CA ALA A 439 29.82 2.81 23.35
C ALA A 439 29.74 1.27 23.30
N ASN A 440 28.53 0.70 23.18
CA ASN A 440 28.29 -0.74 23.18
C ASN A 440 28.31 -1.40 21.79
N SER A 441 28.63 -0.65 20.74
CA SER A 441 28.58 -1.11 19.35
C SER A 441 29.49 -2.31 19.10
N GLY A 442 30.74 -2.23 19.56
CA GLY A 442 31.73 -3.28 19.32
C GLY A 442 31.95 -3.55 17.83
N PRO A 443 32.64 -4.67 17.51
CA PRO A 443 32.84 -5.14 16.14
C PRO A 443 31.51 -5.45 15.44
N ALA A 444 31.40 -5.04 14.18
CA ALA A 444 30.28 -5.39 13.30
C ALA A 444 30.71 -5.43 11.84
N GLN A 445 29.94 -6.14 11.01
CA GLN A 445 30.07 -6.15 9.56
C GLN A 445 28.78 -5.63 8.93
N CYS A 446 28.91 -4.85 7.86
CA CYS A 446 27.79 -4.31 7.10
C CYS A 446 28.01 -4.49 5.61
N LEU A 447 26.94 -4.85 4.90
CA LEU A 447 26.86 -4.89 3.44
C LEU A 447 25.73 -3.95 3.02
N VAL A 448 26.05 -2.98 2.18
CA VAL A 448 25.07 -2.15 1.47
C VAL A 448 25.03 -2.64 0.03
N ALA A 449 23.96 -3.32 -0.35
CA ALA A 449 23.72 -3.77 -1.71
C ALA A 449 22.72 -2.84 -2.37
N HIS A 450 23.12 -2.13 -3.43
CA HIS A 450 22.28 -1.13 -4.07
C HIS A 450 22.04 -1.42 -5.56
N GLY A 451 20.90 -0.95 -6.07
CA GLY A 451 20.60 -0.95 -7.50
C GLY A 451 21.20 0.27 -8.21
N ILE A 452 20.56 0.67 -9.31
CA ILE A 452 20.98 1.85 -10.08
C ILE A 452 20.99 3.11 -9.22
N GLU A 453 22.04 3.91 -9.38
CA GLU A 453 22.08 5.30 -8.92
C GLU A 453 21.34 6.21 -9.91
N TRP A 454 20.29 6.85 -9.44
CA TRP A 454 19.61 7.93 -10.16
C TRP A 454 20.17 9.27 -9.73
N ASP A 455 20.42 10.16 -10.70
CA ASP A 455 20.60 11.57 -10.42
C ASP A 455 19.31 12.19 -9.90
N VAL A 456 19.41 13.39 -9.34
CA VAL A 456 18.27 14.09 -8.72
C VAL A 456 17.09 14.27 -9.68
N ASP A 457 17.37 14.58 -10.96
CA ASP A 457 16.31 14.83 -11.94
C ASP A 457 15.58 13.53 -12.33
N THR A 458 16.32 12.43 -12.48
CA THR A 458 15.77 11.11 -12.75
C THR A 458 14.98 10.61 -11.55
N TYR A 459 15.51 10.77 -10.34
CA TYR A 459 14.83 10.41 -9.11
C TYR A 459 13.55 11.22 -8.89
N GLY A 460 13.60 12.54 -9.12
CA GLY A 460 12.44 13.41 -9.03
C GLY A 460 11.27 12.96 -9.89
N LYS A 461 11.55 12.50 -11.12
CA LYS A 461 10.53 11.94 -12.02
C LYS A 461 9.95 10.61 -11.56
N LEU A 462 10.76 9.78 -10.88
CA LEU A 462 10.27 8.51 -10.32
C LEU A 462 9.32 8.76 -9.15
N VAL A 463 9.62 9.76 -8.30
CA VAL A 463 8.78 10.14 -7.17
C VAL A 463 7.50 10.87 -7.63
N HIS A 464 7.62 11.76 -8.60
CA HIS A 464 6.51 12.52 -9.18
C HIS A 464 6.18 12.05 -10.59
N GLU A 465 5.91 10.74 -10.71
CA GLU A 465 5.57 10.13 -11.98
C GLU A 465 4.35 10.82 -12.63
N GLY A 466 4.46 11.13 -13.93
CA GLY A 466 3.44 11.84 -14.69
C GLY A 466 3.62 13.37 -14.78
N LEU A 467 4.51 13.98 -13.99
CA LEU A 467 4.83 15.41 -14.14
C LEU A 467 5.85 15.66 -15.26
N SER A 468 5.65 16.75 -16.01
CA SER A 468 6.62 17.24 -17.00
C SER A 468 7.89 17.77 -16.31
N ILE A 469 9.03 17.73 -17.01
CA ILE A 469 10.29 18.36 -16.55
C ILE A 469 10.13 19.86 -16.30
N GLU A 470 9.20 20.48 -17.03
CA GLU A 470 8.89 21.91 -16.90
C GLU A 470 7.96 22.21 -15.72
N ASP A 471 7.47 21.17 -15.01
CA ASP A 471 6.58 21.32 -13.87
C ASP A 471 7.30 21.98 -12.68
N THR A 472 6.73 23.07 -12.19
CA THR A 472 7.35 23.87 -11.12
C THR A 472 7.42 23.14 -9.77
N GLN A 473 6.55 22.17 -9.50
CA GLN A 473 6.61 21.35 -8.29
C GLN A 473 7.80 20.39 -8.38
N LEU A 474 7.93 19.67 -9.50
CA LEU A 474 9.07 18.79 -9.74
C LEU A 474 10.40 19.56 -9.67
N GLN A 475 10.48 20.73 -10.29
CA GLN A 475 11.68 21.58 -10.22
C GLN A 475 12.03 22.02 -8.80
N ARG A 476 11.03 22.42 -7.99
CA ARG A 476 11.25 22.79 -6.58
C ARG A 476 11.71 21.61 -5.75
N TYR A 477 11.13 20.43 -5.99
CA TYR A 477 11.54 19.20 -5.31
C TYR A 477 13.00 18.86 -5.64
N CYS A 478 13.35 18.79 -6.93
CA CYS A 478 14.72 18.54 -7.37
C CYS A 478 15.70 19.58 -6.81
N GLN A 479 15.35 20.86 -6.83
CA GLN A 479 16.18 21.91 -6.23
C GLN A 479 16.35 21.71 -4.72
N GLY A 480 15.28 21.37 -4.00
CA GLY A 480 15.32 21.09 -2.56
C GLY A 480 16.22 19.89 -2.20
N LEU A 481 16.26 18.87 -3.06
CA LEU A 481 17.19 17.75 -2.93
C LEU A 481 18.65 18.23 -3.10
N GLN A 482 18.92 18.99 -4.16
CA GLN A 482 20.26 19.54 -4.43
C GLN A 482 20.74 20.49 -3.31
N ASP A 483 19.87 21.36 -2.82
CA ASP A 483 20.15 22.27 -1.71
C ASP A 483 20.45 21.50 -0.41
N SER A 484 19.91 20.29 -0.27
CA SER A 484 20.20 19.36 0.83
C SER A 484 21.49 18.54 0.61
N GLY A 485 22.24 18.82 -0.46
CA GLY A 485 23.50 18.13 -0.79
C GLY A 485 23.31 16.74 -1.40
N ILE A 486 22.10 16.43 -1.88
CA ILE A 486 21.79 15.16 -2.54
C ILE A 486 22.22 15.24 -4.00
N VAL A 487 23.05 14.29 -4.44
CA VAL A 487 23.52 14.18 -5.83
C VAL A 487 23.06 12.89 -6.49
N SER A 488 22.92 11.81 -5.73
CA SER A 488 22.36 10.55 -6.20
C SER A 488 21.48 9.87 -5.15
N VAL A 489 20.49 9.13 -5.64
CA VAL A 489 19.64 8.25 -4.84
C VAL A 489 19.60 6.88 -5.49
N CYS A 490 19.71 5.81 -4.72
CA CYS A 490 19.49 4.44 -5.20
C CYS A 490 18.68 3.64 -4.20
N ASN A 491 17.86 2.71 -4.68
CA ASN A 491 17.18 1.78 -3.79
C ASN A 491 18.14 0.62 -3.44
N GLY A 492 18.08 0.11 -2.23
CA GLY A 492 18.85 -1.09 -1.88
C GLY A 492 18.53 -1.70 -0.53
N LEU A 493 19.38 -2.65 -0.15
CA LEU A 493 19.31 -3.40 1.09
C LEU A 493 20.58 -3.20 1.91
N LEU A 494 20.41 -3.08 3.22
CA LEU A 494 21.49 -3.04 4.20
C LEU A 494 21.41 -4.29 5.08
N PHE A 495 22.51 -5.04 5.15
CA PHE A 495 22.68 -6.17 6.04
C PHE A 495 23.76 -5.85 7.05
N LEU A 496 23.41 -5.84 8.33
CA LEU A 496 24.33 -5.60 9.43
C LEU A 496 24.36 -6.82 10.35
N GLY A 497 25.54 -7.23 10.79
CA GLY A 497 25.73 -8.30 11.76
C GLY A 497 26.74 -7.91 12.83
N ARG A 498 26.44 -8.23 14.09
CA ARG A 498 27.40 -8.07 15.19
C ARG A 498 28.52 -9.11 15.10
N GLY A 499 29.73 -8.68 15.47
CA GLY A 499 30.95 -9.46 15.33
C GLY A 499 31.74 -9.09 14.07
N GLY A 500 32.90 -9.73 13.89
CA GLY A 500 33.79 -9.49 12.75
C GLY A 500 35.26 -9.50 13.15
N PRO A 501 36.18 -9.55 12.16
CA PRO A 501 37.61 -9.72 12.41
C PRO A 501 38.33 -8.46 12.91
N GLY A 502 37.70 -7.28 12.86
CA GLY A 502 38.32 -5.99 13.18
C GLY A 502 37.53 -5.14 14.18
N PRO A 503 38.13 -4.06 14.71
CA PRO A 503 37.43 -3.12 15.59
C PRO A 503 36.42 -2.28 14.79
N GLY A 504 35.29 -1.93 15.44
CA GLY A 504 34.25 -1.08 14.86
C GLY A 504 33.43 -1.75 13.74
N LEU A 505 32.75 -0.93 12.94
CA LEU A 505 31.97 -1.38 11.79
C LEU A 505 32.84 -1.49 10.53
N GLN A 506 32.89 -2.67 9.92
CA GLN A 506 33.46 -2.87 8.60
C GLN A 506 32.33 -2.87 7.56
N CYS A 507 32.33 -1.92 6.63
CA CYS A 507 31.27 -1.75 5.65
C CYS A 507 31.75 -2.01 4.23
N THR A 508 31.04 -2.88 3.51
CA THR A 508 31.19 -3.12 2.07
C THR A 508 29.98 -2.51 1.36
N VAL A 509 30.23 -1.69 0.33
CA VAL A 509 29.18 -1.16 -0.54
C VAL A 509 29.32 -1.87 -1.89
N CYS A 510 28.21 -2.45 -2.38
CA CYS A 510 28.17 -3.25 -3.59
C CYS A 510 27.08 -2.75 -4.53
N ASP A 511 27.49 -2.39 -5.74
CA ASP A 511 26.58 -2.15 -6.86
C ASP A 511 26.11 -3.51 -7.41
N MET A 512 24.80 -3.73 -7.39
CA MET A 512 24.14 -4.93 -7.89
C MET A 512 23.47 -4.69 -9.25
N HIS A 513 23.69 -3.51 -9.84
CA HIS A 513 23.13 -3.00 -11.09
C HIS A 513 21.58 -3.12 -11.15
N ASP A 514 21.01 -2.97 -12.36
CA ASP A 514 19.57 -2.97 -12.69
C ASP A 514 18.74 -4.17 -12.18
N LYS A 515 19.42 -5.18 -11.64
CA LYS A 515 18.86 -6.48 -11.36
C LYS A 515 18.45 -6.69 -9.91
N LEU A 516 18.85 -5.83 -8.96
CA LEU A 516 18.67 -6.15 -7.53
C LEU A 516 17.21 -6.45 -7.15
N TRP A 517 16.32 -5.47 -7.27
CA TRP A 517 14.92 -5.65 -6.82
C TRP A 517 14.14 -6.63 -7.70
N GLN A 518 14.32 -6.55 -9.03
CA GLN A 518 13.66 -7.49 -9.95
C GLN A 518 14.13 -8.92 -9.68
N GLN A 519 15.43 -9.19 -9.64
CA GLN A 519 15.93 -10.54 -9.37
C GLN A 519 15.53 -11.03 -7.98
N LEU A 520 15.55 -10.18 -6.96
CA LEU A 520 15.12 -10.61 -5.63
C LEU A 520 13.65 -11.01 -5.58
N CYS A 521 12.79 -10.49 -6.44
CA CYS A 521 11.38 -10.89 -6.52
C CYS A 521 11.13 -12.09 -7.46
N LEU A 522 12.08 -12.40 -8.35
CA LEU A 522 11.96 -13.53 -9.29
C LEU A 522 12.15 -14.89 -8.60
N HIS A 523 11.47 -15.91 -9.10
CA HIS A 523 11.58 -17.29 -8.63
C HIS A 523 12.42 -18.13 -9.61
N ASN A 524 13.69 -17.74 -9.81
CA ASN A 524 14.63 -18.42 -10.71
C ASN A 524 15.96 -18.74 -9.99
N ASN A 525 16.83 -19.51 -10.64
CA ASN A 525 18.12 -19.92 -10.05
C ASN A 525 19.08 -18.73 -9.80
N GLU A 526 19.05 -17.71 -10.65
CA GLU A 526 19.89 -16.50 -10.52
C GLU A 526 19.49 -15.72 -9.25
N ALA A 527 18.19 -15.53 -9.03
CA ALA A 527 17.61 -14.93 -7.84
C ALA A 527 17.98 -15.70 -6.56
N GLN A 528 17.90 -17.04 -6.59
CA GLN A 528 18.30 -17.87 -5.45
C GLN A 528 19.78 -17.71 -5.10
N GLN A 529 20.65 -17.66 -6.11
CA GLN A 529 22.08 -17.45 -5.91
C GLN A 529 22.35 -16.06 -5.32
N ILE A 530 21.74 -15.00 -5.88
CA ILE A 530 21.87 -13.62 -5.36
C ILE A 530 21.45 -13.55 -3.89
N ARG A 531 20.31 -14.15 -3.53
CA ARG A 531 19.87 -14.23 -2.12
C ARG A 531 20.91 -14.92 -1.27
N GLN A 532 21.45 -16.05 -1.71
CA GLN A 532 22.46 -16.80 -0.96
C GLN A 532 23.76 -16.02 -0.77
N ASP A 533 24.19 -15.24 -1.76
CA ASP A 533 25.40 -14.43 -1.70
C ASP A 533 25.25 -13.25 -0.72
N LEU A 534 24.10 -12.55 -0.79
CA LEU A 534 23.74 -11.50 0.18
C LEU A 534 23.71 -12.05 1.61
N GLN A 535 23.11 -13.22 1.81
CA GLN A 535 22.99 -13.87 3.12
C GLN A 535 24.32 -14.28 3.75
N ASN A 536 25.33 -14.56 2.91
CA ASN A 536 26.65 -14.97 3.36
C ASN A 536 27.66 -13.81 3.45
N PHE A 537 27.25 -12.57 3.14
CA PHE A 537 28.17 -11.45 2.93
C PHE A 537 29.25 -11.75 1.87
N ASN A 538 28.97 -12.70 0.97
CA ASN A 538 29.91 -13.21 -0.04
C ASN A 538 29.56 -12.65 -1.42
N VAL A 539 29.37 -11.34 -1.53
CA VAL A 539 29.09 -10.75 -2.85
C VAL A 539 30.40 -10.66 -3.62
N THR A 540 30.63 -11.65 -4.47
CA THR A 540 31.71 -11.65 -5.46
C THR A 540 31.04 -11.31 -6.79
N ILE A 541 31.28 -10.10 -7.29
CA ILE A 541 30.70 -9.56 -8.53
C ILE A 541 31.17 -10.39 -9.73
#